data_AF-A0A5C6SVT6-F1
#
_entry.id   AF-A0A5C6SVT6-F1
#
_cell.length_a   1.000
_cell.length_b   1.000
_cell.length_c   1.000
_cell.angle_alpha   90.00
_cell.angle_beta   90.00
_cell.angle_gamma   90.00
#
_symmetry.space_group_name_H-M   'P 1'
#
loop_
_entity.id
_entity.type
_entity.pdbx_description
1 polymer ?
#
loop_
_entity_poly.entity_id
_entity_poly.type
_entity_poly.pdbx_seq_one_letter_code
_entity_poly.pdbx_strand_id
1 'polypeptide(L)'
;MISERDKEGYRDDPTSSPLYHLNLDFIGLSCEPINLLDVLNPFSREDCLRIVHVRQSRKNMEYTSRSWGIMVMIDDEPLNDTPAVDEGEIHSSEYLEPMFWAFVEWAFSYKGIKSLEYIVFGDYGRPEQMSRGNLLICRDGYGSEDFRIIRESYPAPEWDHIKNEYGDALRSCPSDPLFEMPRNHAH
;
A
#
# COMPACT_ATOMS: atom_id res chain seq x y z
N MET A 1 -4.38 -16.57 -9.99
CA MET A 1 -4.27 -15.18 -10.45
C MET A 1 -5.69 -14.69 -10.70
N ILE A 2 -6.04 -13.50 -10.24
CA ILE A 2 -7.41 -12.95 -10.39
C ILE A 2 -7.50 -12.31 -11.78
N SER A 3 -8.62 -12.45 -12.49
CA SER A 3 -8.78 -11.84 -13.81
C SER A 3 -9.28 -10.39 -13.69
N GLU A 4 -9.04 -9.55 -14.71
CA GLU A 4 -9.54 -8.17 -14.75
C GLU A 4 -11.08 -8.08 -14.61
N ARG A 5 -11.82 -9.06 -15.14
CA ARG A 5 -13.29 -9.09 -15.04
C ARG A 5 -13.79 -9.37 -13.63
N ASP A 6 -13.00 -10.05 -12.81
CA ASP A 6 -13.37 -10.32 -11.42
C ASP A 6 -13.30 -9.03 -10.58
N LYS A 7 -12.47 -8.05 -10.97
CA LYS A 7 -12.31 -6.77 -10.26
C LYS A 7 -13.59 -5.93 -10.24
N GLU A 8 -14.23 -5.80 -11.40
CA GLU A 8 -15.48 -5.02 -11.53
C GLU A 8 -16.58 -5.62 -10.63
N GLY A 9 -16.64 -6.94 -10.55
CA GLY A 9 -17.57 -7.66 -9.67
C GLY A 9 -17.36 -7.38 -8.18
N TYR A 10 -16.11 -7.31 -7.71
CA TYR A 10 -15.81 -7.06 -6.28
C TYR A 10 -16.14 -5.64 -5.84
N ARG A 11 -16.04 -4.67 -6.75
CA ARG A 11 -16.39 -3.29 -6.49
C ARG A 11 -17.89 -3.13 -6.26
N ASP A 12 -18.70 -3.78 -7.11
CA ASP A 12 -20.16 -3.69 -7.06
C ASP A 12 -20.77 -4.61 -5.98
N ASP A 13 -20.23 -5.82 -5.83
CA ASP A 13 -20.63 -6.80 -4.82
C ASP A 13 -19.40 -7.40 -4.10
N PRO A 14 -19.01 -6.83 -2.94
CA PRO A 14 -17.88 -7.32 -2.16
C PRO A 14 -18.03 -8.79 -1.72
N THR A 15 -19.26 -9.33 -1.66
CA THR A 15 -19.51 -10.72 -1.24
C THR A 15 -19.05 -11.74 -2.26
N SER A 16 -18.87 -11.31 -3.52
CA SER A 16 -18.32 -12.14 -4.59
C SER A 16 -16.79 -12.31 -4.49
N SER A 17 -16.12 -11.53 -3.65
CA SER A 17 -14.67 -11.63 -3.44
C SER A 17 -14.31 -12.86 -2.61
N PRO A 18 -13.23 -13.60 -2.98
CA PRO A 18 -12.71 -14.68 -2.16
C PRO A 18 -12.20 -14.19 -0.79
N LEU A 19 -11.99 -12.89 -0.62
CA LEU A 19 -11.54 -12.29 0.64
C LEU A 19 -12.70 -12.00 1.61
N TYR A 20 -13.95 -11.98 1.15
CA TYR A 20 -15.10 -11.53 1.95
C TYR A 20 -15.33 -12.34 3.23
N HIS A 21 -15.05 -13.64 3.19
CA HIS A 21 -15.25 -14.53 4.35
C HIS A 21 -14.00 -14.67 5.22
N LEU A 22 -12.92 -13.98 4.91
CA LEU A 22 -11.67 -14.10 5.65
C LEU A 22 -11.65 -13.11 6.81
N ASN A 23 -11.38 -13.64 8.00
CA ASN A 23 -11.08 -12.84 9.18
C ASN A 23 -9.56 -12.77 9.32
N LEU A 24 -8.95 -11.76 8.66
CA LEU A 24 -7.51 -11.59 8.61
C LEU A 24 -7.11 -10.39 9.44
N ASP A 25 -6.01 -10.55 10.18
CA ASP A 25 -5.34 -9.47 10.89
C ASP A 25 -4.34 -8.71 9.99
N PHE A 26 -3.71 -9.45 9.07
CA PHE A 26 -2.68 -8.99 8.16
C PHE A 26 -2.93 -9.54 6.75
N ILE A 27 -2.69 -8.71 5.72
CA ILE A 27 -2.63 -9.15 4.33
C ILE A 27 -1.46 -8.49 3.60
N GLY A 28 -0.69 -9.31 2.88
CA GLY A 28 0.40 -8.85 2.01
C GLY A 28 0.07 -9.09 0.55
N LEU A 29 0.15 -8.04 -0.28
CA LEU A 29 -0.21 -8.08 -1.69
C LEU A 29 0.89 -7.40 -2.54
N SER A 30 1.29 -8.05 -3.63
CA SER A 30 1.95 -7.35 -4.74
C SER A 30 0.89 -6.90 -5.74
N CYS A 31 0.37 -5.69 -5.54
CA CYS A 31 -0.75 -5.16 -6.29
C CYS A 31 -0.55 -3.67 -6.55
N GLU A 32 -0.80 -3.24 -7.79
CA GLU A 32 -0.76 -1.83 -8.12
C GLU A 32 -1.84 -1.03 -7.38
N PRO A 33 -1.54 0.21 -6.94
CA PRO A 33 -2.46 1.00 -6.14
C PRO A 33 -3.84 1.19 -6.75
N ILE A 34 -3.92 1.32 -8.09
CA ILE A 34 -5.19 1.49 -8.82
C ILE A 34 -6.20 0.34 -8.56
N ASN A 35 -5.71 -0.85 -8.18
CA ASN A 35 -6.56 -2.02 -7.95
C ASN A 35 -6.77 -2.33 -6.46
N LEU A 36 -6.04 -1.68 -5.54
CA LEU A 36 -6.06 -2.02 -4.12
C LEU A 36 -7.43 -1.80 -3.48
N LEU A 37 -8.11 -0.72 -3.87
CA LEU A 37 -9.46 -0.42 -3.38
C LEU A 37 -10.40 -1.58 -3.71
N ASP A 38 -10.47 -2.01 -4.97
CA ASP A 38 -11.39 -3.06 -5.39
C ASP A 38 -11.08 -4.41 -4.70
N VAL A 39 -9.79 -4.72 -4.50
CA VAL A 39 -9.36 -5.94 -3.82
C VAL A 39 -9.70 -5.92 -2.33
N LEU A 40 -9.49 -4.79 -1.65
CA LEU A 40 -9.59 -4.68 -0.20
C LEU A 40 -10.96 -4.17 0.29
N ASN A 41 -11.83 -3.74 -0.61
CA ASN A 41 -13.19 -3.30 -0.30
C ASN A 41 -14.01 -4.28 0.57
N PRO A 42 -13.88 -5.62 0.45
CA PRO A 42 -14.56 -6.55 1.36
C PRO A 42 -14.31 -6.29 2.84
N PHE A 43 -13.12 -5.82 3.21
CA PHE A 43 -12.77 -5.52 4.59
C PHE A 43 -13.34 -4.19 5.10
N SER A 44 -13.98 -3.37 4.26
CA SER A 44 -14.65 -2.14 4.71
C SER A 44 -15.83 -2.40 5.64
N ARG A 45 -16.37 -3.63 5.62
CA ARG A 45 -17.51 -4.06 6.43
C ARG A 45 -17.12 -4.92 7.63
N GLU A 46 -15.85 -5.28 7.73
CA GLU A 46 -15.31 -6.15 8.78
C GLU A 46 -14.42 -5.33 9.73
N ASP A 47 -14.26 -5.81 10.96
CA ASP A 47 -13.46 -5.15 12.01
C ASP A 47 -12.28 -6.05 12.41
N CYS A 48 -11.56 -6.55 11.41
CA CYS A 48 -10.49 -7.54 11.59
C CYS A 48 -9.15 -7.13 11.00
N LEU A 49 -9.14 -6.51 9.82
CA LEU A 49 -7.91 -6.23 9.11
C LEU A 49 -7.20 -5.02 9.71
N ARG A 50 -6.04 -5.24 10.32
CA ARG A 50 -5.23 -4.21 10.97
C ARG A 50 -4.07 -3.74 10.10
N ILE A 51 -3.52 -4.63 9.27
CA ILE A 51 -2.31 -4.33 8.50
C ILE A 51 -2.46 -4.75 7.05
N VAL A 52 -2.15 -3.82 6.15
CA VAL A 52 -2.00 -4.07 4.72
C VAL A 52 -0.54 -3.84 4.33
N HIS A 53 0.11 -4.84 3.74
CA HIS A 53 1.41 -4.69 3.12
C HIS A 53 1.28 -4.64 1.60
N VAL A 54 1.61 -3.49 1.01
CA VAL A 54 1.71 -3.27 -0.42
C VAL A 54 3.16 -3.50 -0.84
N ARG A 55 3.45 -4.71 -1.33
CA ARG A 55 4.77 -5.11 -1.79
C ARG A 55 4.97 -4.75 -3.26
N GLN A 56 5.72 -3.69 -3.50
CA GLN A 56 6.40 -3.54 -4.79
C GLN A 56 7.75 -4.23 -4.69
N SER A 57 8.06 -5.19 -5.56
CA SER A 57 9.38 -5.83 -5.63
C SER A 57 10.20 -5.25 -6.78
N ARG A 58 11.50 -5.57 -6.83
CA ARG A 58 12.37 -5.20 -7.96
C ARG A 58 11.81 -5.64 -9.32
N LYS A 59 11.21 -6.83 -9.41
CA LYS A 59 10.58 -7.30 -10.65
C LYS A 59 9.54 -6.30 -11.14
N ASN A 60 8.73 -5.74 -10.23
CA ASN A 60 7.72 -4.74 -10.59
C ASN A 60 8.37 -3.44 -11.09
N MET A 61 9.50 -3.04 -10.49
CA MET A 61 10.24 -1.85 -10.91
C MET A 61 10.94 -2.02 -12.26
N GLU A 62 11.34 -3.23 -12.65
CA GLU A 62 11.96 -3.47 -13.97
C GLU A 62 11.00 -3.19 -15.14
N TYR A 63 9.68 -3.29 -14.92
CA TYR A 63 8.68 -3.02 -15.97
C TYR A 63 8.37 -1.53 -16.14
N THR A 64 8.28 -0.78 -15.04
CA THR A 64 7.77 0.61 -15.07
C THR A 64 8.85 1.65 -14.75
N SER A 65 9.97 1.24 -14.14
CA SER A 65 10.99 2.10 -13.54
C SER A 65 10.44 3.11 -12.51
N ARG A 66 9.18 2.99 -12.09
CA ARG A 66 8.47 3.94 -11.22
C ARG A 66 8.04 3.26 -9.92
N SER A 67 8.28 3.92 -8.80
CA SER A 67 7.75 3.47 -7.51
C SER A 67 6.23 3.65 -7.48
N TRP A 68 5.52 2.66 -6.94
CA TRP A 68 4.07 2.71 -6.76
C TRP A 68 3.67 3.57 -5.57
N GLY A 69 4.56 3.79 -4.60
CA GLY A 69 4.22 4.50 -3.36
C GLY A 69 4.86 5.87 -3.22
N ILE A 70 5.96 6.14 -3.94
CA ILE A 70 6.75 7.38 -3.80
C ILE A 70 7.03 7.98 -5.18
N MET A 71 6.71 9.26 -5.36
CA MET A 71 7.17 10.05 -6.50
C MET A 71 8.19 11.10 -6.03
N VAL A 72 9.04 11.58 -6.95
CA VAL A 72 9.90 12.77 -6.71
C VAL A 72 9.49 13.87 -7.66
N MET A 73 9.26 15.05 -7.12
CA MET A 73 9.10 16.28 -7.89
C MET A 73 10.49 16.81 -8.22
N ILE A 74 10.77 16.98 -9.51
CA ILE A 74 12.05 17.50 -10.02
C ILE A 74 12.03 19.04 -10.05
N ASP A 75 10.83 19.61 -10.14
CA ASP A 75 10.57 21.05 -10.12
C ASP A 75 9.84 21.40 -8.81
N ASP A 76 10.21 22.50 -8.15
CA ASP A 76 9.73 22.94 -6.82
C ASP A 76 8.22 23.31 -6.74
N GLU A 77 7.41 22.85 -7.68
CA GLU A 77 5.96 23.02 -7.68
C GLU A 77 5.32 21.80 -6.99
N PRO A 78 4.93 21.89 -5.70
CA PRO A 78 4.23 20.80 -5.05
C PRO A 78 2.90 20.54 -5.76
N LEU A 79 2.58 19.26 -6.00
CA LEU A 79 1.21 18.90 -6.36
C LEU A 79 0.31 19.21 -5.16
N ASN A 80 -0.65 20.11 -5.37
CA ASN A 80 -1.35 20.87 -4.33
C ASN A 80 -2.05 20.04 -3.24
N ASP A 81 -2.25 18.73 -3.48
CA ASP A 81 -3.03 17.85 -2.60
C ASP A 81 -2.29 16.54 -2.22
N THR A 82 -1.02 16.36 -2.60
CA THR A 82 -0.30 15.10 -2.31
C THR A 82 0.59 15.24 -1.07
N PRO A 83 0.52 14.33 -0.09
CA PRO A 83 1.31 14.45 1.13
C PRO A 83 2.80 14.21 0.86
N ALA A 84 3.64 15.03 1.48
CA ALA A 84 5.08 14.84 1.50
C ALA A 84 5.44 13.61 2.35
N VAL A 85 6.47 12.88 1.94
CA VAL A 85 6.96 11.68 2.66
C VAL A 85 7.94 12.05 3.78
N ASP A 86 8.38 13.31 3.84
CA ASP A 86 9.23 13.86 4.90
C ASP A 86 8.82 15.31 5.19
N GLU A 87 8.69 15.65 6.47
CA GLU A 87 8.41 17.01 6.96
C GLU A 87 9.64 17.63 7.67
N GLY A 88 10.85 17.12 7.41
CA GLY A 88 12.09 17.72 7.91
C GLY A 88 12.31 19.16 7.45
N GLU A 89 13.32 19.84 8.04
CA GLU A 89 13.65 21.26 7.79
C GLU A 89 14.02 21.60 6.32
N ILE A 90 14.16 20.58 5.45
CA ILE A 90 14.44 20.71 4.03
C ILE A 90 13.18 20.25 3.29
N HIS A 91 12.66 21.07 2.38
CA HIS A 91 11.53 20.72 1.51
C HIS A 91 11.70 19.31 0.93
N SER A 92 10.85 18.37 1.34
CA SER A 92 10.87 17.02 0.78
C SER A 92 10.48 17.10 -0.69
N SER A 93 11.40 16.72 -1.57
CA SER A 93 11.10 16.50 -2.98
C SER A 93 10.34 15.19 -3.21
N GLU A 94 10.14 14.38 -2.16
CA GLU A 94 9.44 13.11 -2.22
C GLU A 94 8.01 13.23 -1.67
N TYR A 95 7.06 12.73 -2.45
CA TYR A 95 5.63 12.74 -2.16
C TYR A 95 5.05 11.34 -2.35
N LEU A 96 3.92 11.05 -1.73
CA LEU A 96 3.20 9.82 -2.07
C LEU A 96 2.84 9.82 -3.55
N GLU A 97 2.89 8.66 -4.19
CA GLU A 97 2.41 8.54 -5.56
C GLU A 97 0.88 8.78 -5.59
N PRO A 98 0.31 9.57 -6.52
CA PRO A 98 -1.11 9.95 -6.47
C PRO A 98 -2.13 8.81 -6.37
N MET A 99 -1.89 7.68 -7.05
CA MET A 99 -2.79 6.53 -6.98
C MET A 99 -2.65 5.79 -5.65
N PHE A 100 -1.45 5.76 -5.08
CA PHE A 100 -1.23 5.23 -3.74
C PHE A 100 -1.81 6.14 -2.68
N TRP A 101 -1.72 7.46 -2.87
CA TRP A 101 -2.37 8.44 -2.02
C TRP A 101 -3.89 8.25 -1.99
N ALA A 102 -4.53 8.17 -3.16
CA ALA A 102 -5.97 7.92 -3.26
C ALA A 102 -6.40 6.61 -2.57
N PHE A 103 -5.56 5.57 -2.61
CA PHE A 103 -5.80 4.34 -1.85
C PHE A 103 -5.71 4.57 -0.33
N VAL A 104 -4.69 5.27 0.15
CA VAL A 104 -4.51 5.59 1.58
C VAL A 104 -5.70 6.41 2.11
N GLU A 105 -6.10 7.46 1.38
CA GLU A 105 -7.27 8.28 1.74
C GLU A 105 -8.53 7.43 1.85
N TRP A 106 -8.80 6.59 0.84
CA TRP A 106 -9.95 5.71 0.89
C TRP A 106 -9.87 4.75 2.08
N ALA A 107 -8.74 4.07 2.26
CA ALA A 107 -8.55 3.05 3.28
C ALA A 107 -8.77 3.59 4.70
N PHE A 108 -8.36 4.84 4.94
CA PHE A 108 -8.52 5.52 6.22
C PHE A 108 -9.82 6.32 6.38
N SER A 109 -10.52 6.64 5.30
CA SER A 109 -11.84 7.29 5.37
C SER A 109 -12.90 6.46 6.10
N TYR A 110 -14.04 7.10 6.46
CA TYR A 110 -15.23 6.41 6.95
C TYR A 110 -15.83 5.36 6.00
N LYS A 111 -15.46 5.35 4.71
CA LYS A 111 -15.86 4.33 3.73
C LYS A 111 -14.83 3.20 3.57
N GLY A 112 -13.67 3.35 4.19
CA GLY A 112 -12.55 2.43 4.11
C GLY A 112 -12.64 1.31 5.14
N ILE A 113 -11.48 0.86 5.61
CA ILE A 113 -11.32 -0.28 6.50
C ILE A 113 -11.16 0.25 7.92
N LYS A 114 -12.25 0.27 8.70
CA LYS A 114 -12.29 0.91 10.02
C LYS A 114 -11.22 0.39 10.99
N SER A 115 -10.92 -0.91 10.96
CA SER A 115 -9.94 -1.58 11.81
C SER A 115 -8.48 -1.37 11.37
N LEU A 116 -8.23 -0.82 10.18
CA LEU A 116 -6.89 -0.74 9.61
C LEU A 116 -6.04 0.26 10.39
N GLU A 117 -4.91 -0.18 10.93
CA GLU A 117 -3.99 0.65 11.71
C GLU A 117 -2.77 1.06 10.90
N TYR A 118 -2.28 0.16 10.05
CA TYR A 118 -1.04 0.36 9.32
C TYR A 118 -1.14 -0.05 7.85
N ILE A 119 -0.58 0.78 6.98
CA ILE A 119 -0.24 0.41 5.61
C ILE A 119 1.28 0.39 5.51
N VAL A 120 1.85 -0.78 5.21
CA VAL A 120 3.28 -0.95 4.96
C VAL A 120 3.50 -0.93 3.46
N PHE A 121 4.41 -0.09 2.97
CA PHE A 121 4.79 -0.04 1.56
C PHE A 121 6.27 -0.38 1.38
N GLY A 122 6.55 -1.22 0.37
CA GLY A 122 7.90 -1.53 -0.10
C GLY A 122 8.26 -3.02 -0.04
N ASP A 123 9.54 -3.36 -0.24
CA ASP A 123 10.04 -4.73 -0.35
C ASP A 123 10.79 -5.17 0.91
N TYR A 124 10.03 -5.64 1.90
CA TYR A 124 10.59 -6.12 3.16
C TYR A 124 11.37 -7.45 3.04
N GLY A 125 11.20 -8.17 1.93
CA GLY A 125 11.98 -9.39 1.66
C GLY A 125 13.41 -9.10 1.20
N ARG A 126 13.67 -7.89 0.65
CA ARG A 126 14.98 -7.44 0.15
C ARG A 126 15.13 -5.91 0.29
N PRO A 127 15.16 -5.37 1.52
CA PRO A 127 15.10 -3.92 1.76
C PRO A 127 16.26 -3.15 1.14
N GLU A 128 17.45 -3.76 1.04
CA GLU A 128 18.67 -3.16 0.47
C GLU A 128 18.56 -2.80 -1.03
N GLN A 129 17.51 -3.27 -1.73
CA GLN A 129 17.35 -3.09 -3.17
C GLN A 129 16.36 -1.99 -3.56
N MET A 130 15.70 -1.34 -2.61
CA MET A 130 14.82 -0.20 -2.87
C MET A 130 15.57 1.11 -2.66
N SER A 131 15.73 1.89 -3.72
CA SER A 131 16.45 3.17 -3.66
C SER A 131 15.81 4.22 -2.75
N ARG A 132 14.54 4.04 -2.34
CA ARG A 132 13.76 5.00 -1.54
C ARG A 132 13.27 4.46 -0.20
N GLY A 133 13.65 3.23 0.15
CA GLY A 133 13.28 2.57 1.40
C GLY A 133 11.79 2.18 1.50
N ASN A 134 11.43 1.66 2.68
CA ASN A 134 10.06 1.29 3.01
C ASN A 134 9.34 2.42 3.77
N LEU A 135 8.02 2.49 3.60
CA LEU A 135 7.14 3.42 4.33
C LEU A 135 6.18 2.67 5.23
N LEU A 136 5.87 3.29 6.36
CA LEU A 136 4.77 2.91 7.23
C LEU A 136 3.82 4.10 7.30
N ILE A 137 2.56 3.89 6.91
CA ILE A 137 1.50 4.87 7.08
C ILE A 137 0.66 4.42 8.27
N CYS A 138 0.68 5.21 9.34
CA CYS A 138 0.05 4.91 10.62
C CYS A 138 -1.21 5.75 10.79
N ARG A 139 -2.35 5.11 11.02
CA ARG A 139 -3.58 5.80 11.41
C ARG A 139 -3.40 6.41 12.82
N ASP A 140 -3.91 7.62 13.04
CA ASP A 140 -3.77 8.33 14.33
C ASP A 140 -4.70 7.83 15.45
N GLY A 141 -5.45 6.76 15.18
CA GLY A 141 -6.30 6.09 16.15
C GLY A 141 -7.38 5.27 15.47
N TYR A 142 -8.01 4.36 16.21
CA TYR A 142 -9.05 3.49 15.67
C TYR A 142 -10.19 4.31 15.02
N GLY A 143 -10.42 4.09 13.72
CA GLY A 143 -11.44 4.78 12.93
C GLY A 143 -11.15 6.26 12.60
N SER A 144 -9.97 6.79 12.94
CA SER A 144 -9.56 8.16 12.57
C SER A 144 -9.26 8.26 11.08
N GLU A 145 -9.67 9.35 10.42
CA GLU A 145 -9.30 9.62 9.03
C GLU A 145 -7.88 10.21 8.90
N ASP A 146 -7.32 10.71 10.01
CA ASP A 146 -5.98 11.24 10.09
C ASP A 146 -4.92 10.14 10.19
N PHE A 147 -3.76 10.39 9.59
CA PHE A 147 -2.63 9.47 9.58
C PHE A 147 -1.30 10.21 9.46
N ARG A 148 -0.21 9.51 9.79
CA ARG A 148 1.17 9.97 9.64
C ARG A 148 2.00 9.01 8.80
N ILE A 149 3.01 9.52 8.11
CA ILE A 149 3.93 8.73 7.29
C ILE A 149 5.28 8.64 8.01
N ILE A 150 5.79 7.43 8.18
CA ILE A 150 7.05 7.15 8.87
C ILE A 150 7.96 6.36 7.93
N ARG A 151 9.11 6.92 7.57
CA ARG A 151 10.14 6.18 6.83
C ARG A 151 10.81 5.16 7.72
N GLU A 152 11.15 4.01 7.16
CA GLU A 152 11.91 2.97 7.86
C GLU A 152 13.28 3.44 8.37
N SER A 153 13.88 4.42 7.70
CA SER A 153 15.16 5.01 8.10
C SER A 153 15.09 5.80 9.40
N TYR A 154 13.89 6.24 9.81
CA TYR A 154 13.68 6.96 11.05
C TYR A 154 13.33 5.98 12.18
N PRO A 155 13.96 6.11 13.36
CA PRO A 155 13.62 5.28 14.50
C PRO A 155 12.22 5.63 14.99
N ALA A 156 11.31 4.65 14.99
CA ALA A 156 9.94 4.79 15.46
C ALA A 156 9.45 3.49 16.12
N PRO A 157 8.79 3.55 17.29
CA PRO A 157 8.28 2.36 17.99
C PRO A 157 7.32 1.51 17.15
N GLU A 158 6.58 2.13 16.23
CA GLU A 158 5.65 1.47 15.32
C GLU A 158 6.41 0.55 14.36
N TRP A 159 7.57 0.99 13.86
CA TRP A 159 8.43 0.13 13.08
C TRP A 159 8.93 -1.05 13.91
N ASP A 160 9.38 -0.84 15.15
CA ASP A 160 9.84 -1.94 16.00
C ASP A 160 8.72 -2.98 16.22
N HIS A 161 7.49 -2.52 16.50
CA HIS A 161 6.33 -3.39 16.64
C HIS A 161 6.05 -4.19 15.37
N ILE A 162 5.91 -3.53 14.22
CA ILE A 162 5.61 -4.17 12.93
C ILE A 162 6.68 -5.20 12.55
N LYS A 163 7.96 -4.87 12.77
CA LYS A 163 9.07 -5.75 12.44
C LYS A 163 9.14 -6.97 13.35
N ASN A 164 8.83 -6.81 14.63
CA ASN A 164 8.85 -7.90 15.60
C ASN A 164 7.66 -8.85 15.43
N GLU A 165 6.46 -8.31 15.23
CA GLU A 165 5.23 -9.13 15.17
C GLU A 165 4.95 -9.69 13.77
N TYR A 166 5.21 -8.90 12.72
CA TYR A 166 4.82 -9.24 11.34
C TYR A 166 6.01 -9.41 10.39
N GLY A 167 7.24 -9.35 10.89
CA GLY A 167 8.46 -9.40 10.06
C GLY A 167 8.53 -10.61 9.13
N ASP A 168 8.17 -11.79 9.61
CA ASP A 168 8.16 -13.02 8.80
C ASP A 168 7.06 -13.00 7.72
N ALA A 169 5.88 -12.46 8.05
CA ALA A 169 4.79 -12.31 7.10
C ALA A 169 5.15 -11.29 6.00
N LEU A 170 5.74 -10.16 6.37
CA LEU A 170 6.24 -9.14 5.45
C LEU A 170 7.30 -9.71 4.48
N ARG A 171 8.22 -10.54 4.97
CA ARG A 171 9.24 -11.21 4.13
C ARG A 171 8.64 -12.25 3.20
N SER A 172 7.58 -12.93 3.65
CA SER A 172 6.89 -14.00 2.92
C SER A 172 5.83 -13.48 1.94
N CYS A 173 5.51 -12.18 1.98
CA CYS A 173 4.54 -11.54 1.10
C CYS A 173 4.84 -11.87 -0.39
N PRO A 174 3.87 -12.23 -1.24
CA PRO A 174 4.15 -12.59 -2.63
C PRO A 174 4.83 -11.46 -3.42
N SER A 175 5.77 -11.82 -4.31
CA SER A 175 6.47 -10.84 -5.18
C SER A 175 5.93 -10.77 -6.61
N ASP A 176 5.15 -11.77 -7.02
CA ASP A 176 4.52 -11.79 -8.33
C ASP A 176 3.20 -10.99 -8.27
N PRO A 177 2.86 -10.20 -9.31
CA PRO A 177 1.64 -9.41 -9.33
C PRO A 177 0.38 -10.24 -9.08
N LEU A 178 -0.57 -9.68 -8.34
CA LEU A 178 -1.86 -10.31 -8.07
C LEU A 178 -2.70 -10.55 -9.34
N PHE A 179 -2.57 -9.64 -10.30
CA PHE A 179 -3.29 -9.65 -11.58
C PHE A 179 -2.34 -9.96 -12.74
N GLU A 180 -2.85 -10.69 -13.74
CA GLU A 180 -2.10 -10.93 -14.98
C GLU A 180 -1.92 -9.60 -15.71
N MET A 181 -0.66 -9.21 -15.93
CA MET A 181 -0.34 -8.17 -16.90
C MET A 181 -0.78 -8.63 -18.30
N PRO A 182 -1.50 -7.80 -19.07
CA PRO A 182 -1.78 -8.13 -20.47
C PRO A 182 -0.45 -8.43 -21.16
N ARG A 183 -0.32 -9.62 -21.75
CA ARG A 183 0.86 -9.91 -22.58
C ARG A 183 0.79 -8.95 -23.76
N ASN A 184 1.65 -7.94 -23.77
CA ASN A 184 1.91 -7.19 -24.98
C ASN A 184 2.44 -8.18 -26.00
N HIS A 185 1.59 -8.60 -26.94
CA HIS A 185 2.04 -9.23 -28.16
C HIS A 185 2.84 -8.16 -28.90
N ALA A 186 4.17 -8.23 -28.79
CA ALA A 186 5.05 -7.54 -29.70
C ALA A 186 4.70 -8.04 -31.11
N HIS A 187 4.09 -7.15 -31.89
CA HIS A 187 3.95 -7.30 -33.33
C HIS A 187 5.27 -6.97 -34.01
#